data_AF-A1ZLV4-F1
#
_entry.id   AF-A1ZLV4-F1
#
_cell.length_a   1.000
_cell.length_b   1.000
_cell.length_c   1.000
_cell.angle_alpha   90.00
_cell.angle_beta   90.00
_cell.angle_gamma   90.00
#
_symmetry.space_group_name_H-M   'P 1'
#
loop_
_entity.id
_entity.type
_entity.pdbx_description
1 polymer ?
#
loop_
_entity_poly.entity_id
_entity_poly.type
_entity_poly.pdbx_seq_one_letter_code
_entity_poly.pdbx_strand_id
1 'polypeptide(L)'
;MESKVKKVKRFLKSKYTDYQSFFMPFIASFLAGFSTTSRLFISIDGSVVGKDCMALVVSIVYGKRAIPIAWVVRQQKKGHMSVT
;
A
#
# COMPACT_ATOMS: atom_id res chain seq x y z
N MET A 1 -24.38 12.97 -14.08
CA MET A 1 -22.99 13.05 -13.56
C MET A 1 -22.86 12.11 -12.37
N GLU A 2 -21.86 11.21 -12.38
CA GLU A 2 -21.68 10.22 -11.30
C GLU A 2 -20.86 10.78 -10.13
N SER A 3 -21.19 10.38 -8.89
CA SER A 3 -20.47 10.83 -7.68
C SER A 3 -19.04 10.28 -7.61
N LYS A 4 -18.15 11.01 -6.92
CA LYS A 4 -16.76 10.58 -6.67
C LYS A 4 -16.70 9.18 -6.03
N VAL A 5 -17.62 8.90 -5.10
CA VAL A 5 -17.69 7.59 -4.41
C VAL A 5 -17.96 6.44 -5.39
N LYS A 6 -18.92 6.58 -6.31
CA LYS A 6 -19.19 5.51 -7.28
C LYS A 6 -18.03 5.31 -8.26
N LYS A 7 -17.38 6.40 -8.70
CA LYS A 7 -16.17 6.32 -9.54
C LYS A 7 -15.04 5.53 -8.87
N VAL A 8 -14.75 5.83 -7.59
CA VAL A 8 -13.73 5.11 -6.81
C VAL A 8 -14.13 3.64 -6.62
N LYS A 9 -15.39 3.34 -6.29
CA LYS A 9 -15.85 1.95 -6.17
C LYS A 9 -15.70 1.17 -7.48
N ARG A 10 -16.00 1.78 -8.63
CA ARG A 10 -15.82 1.14 -9.93
C ARG A 10 -14.34 0.90 -10.22
N PHE A 11 -13.49 1.88 -9.93
CA PHE A 11 -12.04 1.74 -10.05
C PHE A 11 -11.54 0.56 -9.20
N LEU A 12 -11.81 0.55 -7.89
CA LEU A 12 -11.34 -0.50 -6.97
C LEU A 12 -11.85 -1.92 -7.30
N LYS A 13 -12.94 -2.04 -8.07
CA LYS A 13 -13.51 -3.34 -8.51
C LYS A 13 -13.11 -3.75 -9.92
N SER A 14 -12.38 -2.89 -10.65
CA SER A 14 -12.05 -3.15 -12.04
C SER A 14 -11.01 -4.26 -12.15
N LYS A 15 -11.25 -5.25 -13.03
CA LYS A 15 -10.25 -6.30 -13.36
C LYS A 15 -9.02 -5.76 -14.11
N TYR A 16 -9.08 -4.52 -14.56
CA TYR A 16 -7.99 -3.84 -15.28
C TYR A 16 -7.12 -3.00 -14.33
N THR A 17 -7.38 -3.04 -13.03
CA THR A 17 -6.54 -2.34 -12.05
C THR A 17 -6.29 -3.22 -10.84
N ASP A 18 -5.05 -3.19 -10.41
CA ASP A 18 -4.57 -3.81 -9.19
C ASP A 18 -3.34 -3.05 -8.71
N TYR A 19 -2.71 -3.56 -7.66
CA TYR A 19 -1.47 -3.00 -7.16
C TYR A 19 -0.37 -2.95 -8.25
N GLN A 20 -0.21 -4.01 -9.05
CA GLN A 20 0.90 -4.10 -10.01
C GLN A 20 0.73 -3.16 -11.21
N SER A 21 -0.48 -3.08 -11.74
CA SER A 21 -0.81 -2.27 -12.92
C SER A 21 -0.97 -0.79 -12.61
N PHE A 22 -1.43 -0.44 -11.40
CA PHE A 22 -1.69 0.95 -11.04
C PHE A 22 -0.66 1.54 -10.08
N PHE A 23 -0.35 0.88 -8.96
CA PHE A 23 0.46 1.50 -7.92
C PHE A 23 1.96 1.29 -8.12
N MET A 24 2.36 0.07 -8.49
CA MET A 24 3.77 -0.30 -8.64
C MET A 24 4.56 0.57 -9.64
N PRO A 25 4.00 1.06 -10.77
CA PRO A 25 4.73 1.96 -11.66
C PRO A 25 5.20 3.24 -10.96
N PHE A 26 4.36 3.82 -10.10
CA PHE A 26 4.74 5.02 -9.33
C PHE A 26 5.83 4.72 -8.31
N ILE A 27 5.77 3.56 -7.65
CA ILE A 27 6.79 3.13 -6.70
C ILE A 27 8.10 2.83 -7.42
N ALA A 28 8.06 2.16 -8.57
CA ALA A 28 9.26 1.89 -9.37
C ALA A 28 9.96 3.19 -9.80
N SER A 29 9.20 4.18 -10.28
CA SER A 29 9.75 5.51 -10.61
C SER A 29 10.30 6.24 -9.37
N PHE A 30 9.63 6.14 -8.22
CA PHE A 30 10.12 6.70 -6.97
C PHE A 30 11.43 6.04 -6.52
N LEU A 31 11.51 4.71 -6.60
CA LEU A 31 12.70 3.92 -6.23
C LEU A 31 13.88 4.20 -7.16
N ALA A 32 13.63 4.40 -8.45
CA ALA A 32 14.66 4.75 -9.43
C ALA A 32 15.36 6.09 -9.13
N GLY A 33 14.74 6.97 -8.32
CA GLY A 33 15.34 8.21 -7.88
C GLY A 33 16.42 8.05 -6.79
N PHE A 34 16.55 6.87 -6.18
CA PHE A 34 17.58 6.62 -5.17
C PHE A 34 18.89 6.14 -5.82
N SER A 35 20.02 6.66 -5.33
CA SER A 35 21.34 6.10 -5.66
C SER A 35 21.45 4.65 -5.16
N THR A 36 22.18 3.81 -5.89
CA THR A 36 22.52 2.43 -5.49
C THR A 36 23.35 2.38 -4.20
N THR A 37 23.98 3.50 -3.83
CA THR A 37 24.77 3.65 -2.59
C THR A 37 23.94 4.21 -1.42
N SER A 38 22.69 4.58 -1.64
CA SER A 38 21.84 5.17 -0.60
C SER A 38 21.44 4.13 0.44
N ARG A 39 21.62 4.47 1.72
CA ARG A 39 21.03 3.69 2.81
C ARG A 39 19.53 3.92 2.84
N LEU A 40 18.76 2.85 2.68
CA LEU A 40 17.32 2.85 2.83
C LEU A 40 16.94 2.26 4.18
N PHE A 41 16.05 2.95 4.88
CA PHE A 41 15.44 2.44 6.10
C PHE A 41 14.07 1.87 5.73
N ILE A 42 13.80 0.63 6.13
CA ILE A 42 12.54 -0.05 5.86
C ILE A 42 11.81 -0.23 7.19
N SER A 43 10.50 0.00 7.16
CA SER A 43 9.59 -0.29 8.27
C SER A 43 8.52 -1.27 7.80
N ILE A 44 8.14 -2.18 8.69
CA ILE A 44 7.03 -3.11 8.48
C ILE A 44 6.07 -2.87 9.64
N ASP A 45 4.84 -2.45 9.32
CA ASP A 45 3.82 -2.18 10.33
C ASP A 45 2.45 -2.72 9.94
N GLY A 46 1.62 -2.93 10.98
CA GLY A 46 0.23 -3.34 10.84
C GLY A 46 -0.70 -2.15 11.02
N SER A 47 -1.61 -1.93 10.08
CA SER A 47 -2.56 -0.81 10.14
C SER A 47 -4.00 -1.26 9.92
N VAL A 48 -4.96 -0.64 10.63
CA VAL A 48 -6.39 -0.86 10.42
C VAL A 48 -6.83 -0.04 9.20
N VAL A 49 -7.27 -0.71 8.14
CA VAL A 49 -7.68 -0.05 6.87
C VAL A 49 -9.19 -0.13 6.60
N GLY A 50 -9.94 -0.73 7.52
CA GLY A 50 -11.38 -0.85 7.46
C GLY A 50 -11.92 -1.62 8.66
N LYS A 51 -13.24 -1.77 8.74
CA LYS A 51 -13.87 -2.61 9.76
C LYS A 51 -13.41 -4.05 9.57
N ASP A 52 -12.76 -4.60 10.59
CA ASP A 52 -12.20 -5.95 10.58
C ASP A 52 -11.26 -6.18 9.37
N CYS A 53 -10.53 -5.15 8.93
CA CYS A 53 -9.52 -5.25 7.88
C CYS A 53 -8.19 -4.70 8.36
N MET A 54 -7.17 -5.55 8.33
CA MET A 54 -5.79 -5.23 8.68
C MET A 54 -4.90 -5.26 7.45
N ALA A 55 -4.07 -4.24 7.29
CA ALA A 55 -3.00 -4.19 6.29
C ALA A 55 -1.65 -4.45 6.97
N LEU A 56 -0.81 -5.29 6.36
CA LEU A 56 0.62 -5.34 6.64
C LEU A 56 1.30 -4.51 5.56
N VAL A 57 2.00 -3.45 5.96
CA VAL A 57 2.58 -2.49 5.02
C VAL A 57 4.10 -2.53 5.16
N VAL A 58 4.78 -2.62 4.03
CA VAL A 58 6.22 -2.39 3.93
C VAL A 58 6.41 -0.98 3.40
N SER A 59 7.17 -0.16 4.13
CA SER A 59 7.39 1.24 3.81
C SER A 59 8.87 1.61 3.84
N ILE A 60 9.28 2.51 2.95
CA ILE A 60 10.56 3.21 3.06
C ILE A 60 10.40 4.40 3.99
N VAL A 61 11.27 4.51 4.98
CA VAL A 61 11.33 5.66 5.88
C VAL A 61 12.21 6.74 5.25
N TYR A 62 11.59 7.87 4.92
CA TYR A 62 12.27 9.03 4.36
C TYR A 62 11.94 10.28 5.20
N GLY A 63 12.95 10.80 5.90
CA GLY A 63 12.77 11.87 6.88
C GLY A 63 11.80 11.43 8.00
N LYS A 64 10.68 12.15 8.13
CA LYS A 64 9.62 11.87 9.12
C LYS A 64 8.43 11.11 8.54
N ARG A 65 8.58 10.47 7.38
CA ARG A 65 7.48 9.80 6.67
C ARG A 65 7.83 8.35 6.36
N ALA A 66 6.89 7.45 6.62
CA ALA A 66 6.88 6.11 6.06
C ALA A 66 6.10 6.16 4.73
N ILE A 67 6.79 5.87 3.62
CA ILE A 67 6.21 5.84 2.27
C ILE A 67 5.92 4.38 1.93
N PRO A 68 4.63 3.97 1.83
CA PRO A 68 4.26 2.61 1.50
C PRO A 68 4.79 2.20 0.13
N ILE A 69 5.51 1.09 0.07
CA ILE A 69 5.98 0.50 -1.18
C ILE A 69 5.22 -0.76 -1.55
N ALA A 70 4.73 -1.53 -0.56
CA ALA A 70 3.91 -2.72 -0.80
C ALA A 70 3.04 -3.01 0.43
N TRP A 71 1.93 -3.73 0.24
CA TRP A 71 1.09 -4.17 1.35
C TRP A 71 0.27 -5.40 0.98
N VAL A 72 -0.20 -6.10 2.01
CA VAL A 72 -1.26 -7.11 1.92
C VAL A 72 -2.39 -6.73 2.87
N VAL A 73 -3.64 -6.96 2.45
CA VAL A 73 -4.82 -6.74 3.29
C VAL A 73 -5.47 -8.07 3.60
N ARG A 74 -5.80 -8.28 4.87
CA ARG A 74 -6.54 -9.43 5.37
C ARG A 74 -7.76 -8.98 6.16
N GLN A 75 -8.85 -9.70 6.04
CA GLN A 75 -10.04 -9.46 6.83
C GLN A 75 -9.88 -10.10 8.21
N GLN A 76 -9.35 -9.34 9.17
CA GLN A 76 -9.10 -9.76 10.54
C GLN A 76 -9.27 -8.60 11.53
N LYS A 77 -9.55 -8.92 12.80
CA LYS A 77 -9.60 -7.94 13.89
C LYS A 77 -8.21 -7.36 14.17
N LYS A 78 -8.18 -6.14 14.70
CA LYS A 78 -6.95 -5.47 15.13
C LYS A 78 -6.16 -6.37 16.09
N GLY A 79 -4.86 -6.53 15.81
CA GLY A 79 -3.94 -7.33 16.63
C GLY A 79 -3.91 -8.84 16.35
N HIS A 80 -4.72 -9.34 15.40
CA HIS A 80 -4.82 -10.78 15.12
C HIS A 80 -4.33 -11.16 13.71
N MET A 81 -3.28 -10.51 13.21
CA MET A 81 -2.76 -10.82 11.87
C MET A 81 -2.10 -12.20 11.87
N SER A 82 -2.75 -13.18 11.25
CA SER A 82 -2.23 -14.56 11.16
C SER A 82 -1.20 -14.69 10.05
N VAL A 83 -0.13 -15.44 10.31
CA VAL A 83 0.83 -15.90 9.30
C VAL A 83 0.23 -17.16 8.67
N THR A 84 -0.61 -17.00 7.65
CA THR A 84 -1.20 -18.15 6.94
C THR A 84 -1.35 -17.84 5.47
#